data_AF-A0A7X6CP67-F1
#
_entry.id   AF-A0A7X6CP67-F1
#
_cell.length_a   1.000
_cell.length_b   1.000
_cell.length_c   1.000
_cell.angle_alpha   90.00
_cell.angle_beta   90.00
_cell.angle_gamma   90.00
#
_symmetry.space_group_name_H-M   'P 1'
#
loop_
_entity.id
_entity.type
_entity.pdbx_description
1 polymer ?
#
loop_
_entity_poly.entity_id
_entity_poly.type
_entity_poly.pdbx_seq_one_letter_code
_entity_poly.pdbx_strand_id
1 'polypeptide(L)'
;MWNQIAAHISEITAENFQIENRRSVSGGCINQGYAISNSSRTYFAKLNQASQIAMFEAEALGLQQMLETKTIRVPKPICWGTAGNSAYIVLEWLDLGGRGGDRPWAEMGRKLAEMHRYTPQGGHGGTAPTKGGKEADFGWDINNTIGSTPQINNWTEDWAEFWAEHRIGYQLKLGKRRGGNFPRSETLLTAIPKLLEGYKPQPSLVHGDLWGGNAAVTEEGEPVIFDPATYWGDREVDLAMTELFGGFSGAFYRSYNETWPLDSGYQKRKILYNLYHILNHFNLFGGGYESQANQMINRILS
;
A
#
# COMPACT_ATOMS: atom_id res chain seq x y z
N MET A 1 11.72 18.30 19.48
CA MET A 1 10.91 17.51 18.53
C MET A 1 9.52 18.13 18.34
N TRP A 2 8.57 17.99 19.28
CA TRP A 2 7.18 18.45 19.06
C TRP A 2 7.01 19.93 18.69
N ASN A 3 7.77 20.84 19.30
CA ASN A 3 7.73 22.26 18.91
C ASN A 3 8.22 22.49 17.47
N GLN A 4 9.16 21.68 16.97
CA GLN A 4 9.63 21.75 15.58
C GLN A 4 8.54 21.23 14.62
N ILE A 5 7.85 20.14 15.00
CA ILE A 5 6.71 19.62 14.23
C ILE A 5 5.58 20.65 14.18
N ALA A 6 5.23 21.28 15.32
CA ALA A 6 4.20 22.31 15.38
C ALA A 6 4.56 23.55 14.54
N ALA A 7 5.83 23.97 14.57
CA ALA A 7 6.33 25.04 13.73
C ALA A 7 6.25 24.70 12.23
N HIS A 8 6.62 23.47 11.84
CA HIS A 8 6.53 23.04 10.45
C HIS A 8 5.07 22.94 9.97
N ILE A 9 4.15 22.44 10.80
CA ILE A 9 2.71 22.50 10.51
C ILE A 9 2.27 23.94 10.29
N SER A 10 2.71 24.86 11.16
CA SER A 10 2.32 26.27 11.07
C SER A 10 2.82 26.93 9.78
N GLU A 11 4.05 26.60 9.38
CA GLU A 11 4.66 27.07 8.14
C GLU A 11 3.88 26.58 6.92
N ILE A 12 3.62 25.27 6.82
CA ILE A 12 2.95 24.68 5.66
C ILE A 12 1.47 25.07 5.56
N THR A 13 0.79 25.21 6.70
CA THR A 13 -0.64 25.57 6.72
C THR A 13 -0.89 27.08 6.69
N ALA A 14 0.16 27.91 6.85
CA ALA A 14 0.08 29.35 7.05
C ALA A 14 -0.85 29.77 8.22
N GLU A 15 -1.01 28.88 9.21
CA GLU A 15 -1.85 29.08 10.39
C GLU A 15 -1.06 28.75 11.65
N ASN A 16 -1.16 29.58 12.69
CA ASN A 16 -0.44 29.29 13.93
C ASN A 16 -0.98 28.03 14.61
N PHE A 17 -0.15 27.00 14.71
CA PHE A 17 -0.46 25.75 15.38
C PHE A 17 0.54 25.49 16.53
N GLN A 18 0.00 25.34 17.74
CA GLN A 18 0.72 24.92 18.92
C GLN A 18 0.08 23.66 19.47
N ILE A 19 0.88 22.65 19.82
CA ILE A 19 0.35 21.39 20.33
C ILE A 19 -0.04 21.61 21.80
N GLU A 20 -1.34 21.64 22.08
CA GLU A 20 -1.89 21.73 23.43
C GLU A 20 -2.10 20.33 24.03
N ASN A 21 -2.55 19.39 23.21
CA ASN A 21 -2.83 18.02 23.62
C ASN A 21 -2.12 17.01 22.71
N ARG A 22 -1.65 15.91 23.31
CA ARG A 22 -1.06 14.77 22.62
C ARG A 22 -1.54 13.47 23.23
N ARG A 23 -2.13 12.60 22.42
CA ARG A 23 -2.60 11.27 22.82
C ARG A 23 -1.96 10.20 21.95
N SER A 24 -1.39 9.17 22.58
CA SER A 24 -0.96 7.98 21.83
C SER A 24 -2.16 7.26 21.26
N VAL A 25 -2.09 6.90 19.99
CA VAL A 25 -3.10 6.11 19.29
C VAL A 25 -2.40 4.96 18.54
N SER A 26 -3.16 4.02 18.01
CA SER A 26 -2.56 2.96 17.17
C SER A 26 -1.86 3.60 15.96
N GLY A 27 -0.61 3.20 15.70
CA GLY A 27 0.22 3.69 14.59
C GLY A 27 0.73 2.58 13.67
N GLY A 28 0.09 1.41 13.72
CA GLY A 28 0.58 0.17 13.10
C GLY A 28 1.61 -0.56 13.97
N CYS A 29 2.24 -1.61 13.41
CA CYS A 29 3.16 -2.47 14.15
C CYS A 29 4.57 -1.89 14.34
N ILE A 30 4.93 -0.85 13.57
CA ILE A 30 6.32 -0.37 13.44
C ILE A 30 6.50 1.09 13.88
N ASN A 31 5.47 1.91 13.73
CA ASN A 31 5.53 3.35 14.02
C ASN A 31 4.76 3.70 15.29
N GLN A 32 5.15 4.79 15.94
CA GLN A 32 4.41 5.36 17.05
C GLN A 32 3.39 6.37 16.52
N GLY A 33 2.09 6.13 16.75
CA GLY A 33 1.01 7.00 16.31
C GLY A 33 0.55 7.96 17.41
N TYR A 34 0.32 9.22 17.05
CA TYR A 34 -0.16 10.26 17.96
C TYR A 34 -1.28 11.09 17.34
N ALA A 35 -2.34 11.33 18.09
CA ALA A 35 -3.23 12.46 17.85
C ALA A 35 -2.59 13.70 18.50
N ILE A 36 -2.28 14.72 17.71
CA ILE A 36 -1.80 16.02 18.19
C ILE A 36 -2.85 17.08 17.89
N SER A 37 -3.23 17.88 18.87
CA SER A 37 -4.31 18.85 18.70
C SER A 37 -4.11 20.14 19.48
N ASN A 38 -4.83 21.16 19.02
CA ASN A 38 -5.14 22.38 19.75
C ASN A 38 -6.66 22.53 19.89
N SER A 39 -7.12 23.66 20.41
CA SER A 39 -8.54 24.02 20.53
C SER A 39 -9.35 23.98 19.23
N SER A 40 -8.72 24.01 18.06
CA SER A 40 -9.40 24.12 16.74
C SER A 40 -9.22 22.92 15.80
N ARG A 41 -8.09 22.19 15.91
CA ARG A 41 -7.66 21.21 14.91
C ARG A 41 -6.93 20.06 15.54
N THR A 42 -7.06 18.90 14.90
CA THR A 42 -6.34 17.68 15.23
C THR A 42 -5.60 17.20 14.00
N TYR A 43 -4.40 16.68 14.19
CA TYR A 43 -3.62 15.97 13.18
C TYR A 43 -3.21 14.59 13.69
N PHE A 44 -2.97 13.68 12.76
CA PHE A 44 -2.35 12.39 13.05
C PHE A 44 -0.86 12.47 12.74
N ALA A 45 -0.01 12.16 13.72
CA ALA A 45 1.44 12.15 13.55
C ALA A 45 1.98 10.73 13.76
N LYS A 46 2.76 10.22 12.80
CA LYS A 46 3.55 9.00 12.97
C LYS A 46 5.00 9.37 13.21
N LEU A 47 5.65 8.65 14.13
CA LEU A 47 7.06 8.80 14.44
C LEU A 47 7.82 7.49 14.26
N ASN A 48 9.08 7.63 13.83
CA ASN A 48 10.08 6.56 13.86
C ASN A 48 11.49 7.17 14.05
N GLN A 49 12.55 6.36 14.03
CA GLN A 49 13.93 6.83 14.08
C GLN A 49 14.25 7.75 12.89
N ALA A 50 15.12 8.74 13.07
CA ALA A 50 15.49 9.70 12.02
C ALA A 50 15.99 9.04 10.72
N SER A 51 16.63 7.87 10.81
CA SER A 51 17.08 7.09 9.65
C SER A 51 15.95 6.58 8.75
N GLN A 52 14.71 6.55 9.25
CA GLN A 52 13.54 6.07 8.53
C GLN A 52 12.83 7.19 7.73
N ILE A 53 13.45 8.35 7.53
CA ILE A 53 12.80 9.48 6.82
C ILE A 53 12.30 9.10 5.43
N ALA A 54 13.05 8.28 4.69
CA ALA A 54 12.65 7.85 3.33
C ALA A 54 11.33 7.06 3.31
N MET A 55 10.99 6.35 4.39
CA MET A 55 9.71 5.65 4.50
C MET A 55 8.54 6.64 4.56
N PHE A 56 8.67 7.72 5.32
CA PHE A 56 7.64 8.74 5.45
C PHE A 56 7.54 9.65 4.22
N GLU A 57 8.67 9.95 3.57
CA GLU A 57 8.66 10.63 2.27
C GLU A 57 7.90 9.80 1.22
N ALA A 58 8.16 8.50 1.15
CA ALA A 58 7.46 7.61 0.25
C ALA A 58 5.96 7.47 0.57
N GLU A 59 5.59 7.36 1.84
CA GLU A 59 4.19 7.32 2.26
C GLU A 59 3.45 8.61 1.88
N ALA A 60 4.07 9.77 2.10
CA ALA A 60 3.50 11.06 1.73
C ALA A 60 3.27 11.17 0.22
N LEU A 61 4.27 10.78 -0.59
CA LEU A 61 4.16 10.80 -2.05
C LEU A 61 3.08 9.84 -2.57
N GLY A 62 2.96 8.64 -1.99
CA GLY A 62 1.92 7.69 -2.34
C GLY A 62 0.51 8.22 -2.05
N LEU A 63 0.33 8.84 -0.87
CA LEU A 63 -0.92 9.50 -0.50
C LEU A 63 -1.23 10.70 -1.43
N GLN A 64 -0.25 11.51 -1.79
CA GLN A 64 -0.43 12.62 -2.73
C GLN A 64 -0.92 12.12 -4.10
N GLN A 65 -0.30 11.09 -4.66
CA GLN A 65 -0.71 10.53 -5.94
C GLN A 65 -2.11 9.91 -5.88
N MET A 66 -2.48 9.26 -4.78
CA MET A 66 -3.85 8.77 -4.58
C MET A 66 -4.87 9.92 -4.54
N LEU A 67 -4.56 11.03 -3.87
CA LEU A 67 -5.42 12.22 -3.84
C LEU A 67 -5.61 12.83 -5.24
N GLU A 68 -4.56 12.86 -6.06
CA GLU A 68 -4.62 13.37 -7.43
C GLU A 68 -5.60 12.62 -8.31
N THR A 69 -5.84 11.33 -8.04
CA THR A 69 -6.84 10.54 -8.76
C THR A 69 -8.26 11.06 -8.57
N LYS A 70 -8.53 11.74 -7.44
CA LYS A 70 -9.86 12.25 -7.04
C LYS A 70 -10.95 11.17 -6.99
N THR A 71 -10.61 9.97 -6.52
CA THR A 71 -11.52 8.82 -6.47
C THR A 71 -11.88 8.41 -5.03
N ILE A 72 -10.98 7.72 -4.35
CA ILE A 72 -11.12 7.24 -2.97
C ILE A 72 -10.53 8.20 -1.95
N ARG A 73 -11.12 8.23 -0.76
CA ARG A 73 -10.60 9.03 0.35
C ARG A 73 -9.29 8.41 0.84
N VAL A 74 -8.29 9.26 1.03
CA VAL A 74 -7.07 8.97 1.77
C VAL A 74 -6.78 10.17 2.70
N PRO A 75 -6.04 9.98 3.81
CA PRO A 75 -5.64 11.10 4.66
C PRO A 75 -4.69 12.02 3.91
N LYS A 76 -4.91 13.34 3.99
CA LYS A 76 -4.03 14.31 3.36
C LYS A 76 -2.68 14.38 4.08
N PRO A 77 -1.53 14.23 3.39
CA PRO A 77 -0.24 14.50 3.98
C PRO A 77 -0.04 16.00 4.13
N ILE A 78 0.23 16.44 5.36
CA ILE A 78 0.43 17.85 5.72
C ILE A 78 1.91 18.20 5.61
N CYS A 79 2.77 17.49 6.34
CA CYS A 79 4.22 17.71 6.31
C CYS A 79 4.96 16.49 6.85
N TRP A 80 6.20 16.29 6.44
CA TRP A 80 7.09 15.24 6.95
C TRP A 80 8.52 15.76 7.07
N GLY A 81 9.35 15.09 7.85
CA GLY A 81 10.72 15.54 8.08
C GLY A 81 11.39 14.83 9.24
N THR A 82 12.53 15.38 9.67
CA THR A 82 13.23 14.95 10.88
C THR A 82 13.16 16.04 11.94
N ALA A 83 12.97 15.65 13.20
CA ALA A 83 12.97 16.55 14.35
C ALA A 83 13.72 15.92 15.53
N GLY A 84 14.95 16.35 15.78
CA GLY A 84 15.86 15.66 16.69
C GLY A 84 16.24 14.27 16.14
N ASN A 85 16.09 13.23 16.95
CA ASN A 85 16.44 11.85 16.55
C ASN A 85 15.27 11.06 15.95
N SER A 86 14.19 11.75 15.54
CA SER A 86 12.99 11.12 15.01
C SER A 86 12.66 11.62 13.62
N ALA A 87 12.27 10.71 12.74
CA ALA A 87 11.56 11.03 11.50
C ALA A 87 10.06 11.08 11.80
N TYR A 88 9.32 11.88 11.04
CA TYR A 88 7.87 12.02 11.21
C TYR A 88 7.15 12.26 9.89
N ILE A 89 5.87 11.89 9.87
CA ILE A 89 4.86 12.37 8.93
C ILE A 89 3.65 12.86 9.74
N VAL A 90 3.11 14.00 9.33
CA VAL A 90 1.85 14.57 9.83
C VAL A 90 0.81 14.47 8.73
N LEU A 91 -0.30 13.85 9.07
CA LEU A 91 -1.45 13.61 8.22
C LEU A 91 -2.69 14.32 8.78
N GLU A 92 -3.66 14.56 7.92
CA GLU A 92 -5.03 14.88 8.30
C GLU A 92 -5.57 13.87 9.33
N TRP A 93 -6.22 14.39 10.37
CA TRP A 93 -6.98 13.55 11.29
C TRP A 93 -8.32 13.17 10.66
N LEU A 94 -8.67 11.89 10.72
CA LEU A 94 -9.95 11.37 10.28
C LEU A 94 -10.63 10.68 11.46
N ASP A 95 -11.87 11.08 11.73
CA ASP A 95 -12.70 10.41 12.74
C ASP A 95 -13.25 9.12 12.16
N LEU A 96 -12.54 8.02 12.46
CA LEU A 96 -12.90 6.67 12.04
C LEU A 96 -13.89 6.05 13.03
N GLY A 97 -14.76 5.17 12.52
CA GLY A 97 -15.74 4.47 13.36
C GLY A 97 -17.18 4.60 12.85
N GLY A 98 -17.37 5.01 11.60
CA GLY A 98 -18.67 5.01 10.94
C GLY A 98 -19.35 3.65 11.00
N ARG A 99 -20.68 3.67 10.98
CA ARG A 99 -21.47 2.43 10.96
C ARG A 99 -21.08 1.59 9.74
N GLY A 100 -20.50 0.43 10.00
CA GLY A 100 -20.29 -0.60 9.00
C GLY A 100 -21.63 -0.99 8.34
N GLY A 101 -21.59 -1.28 7.05
CA GLY A 101 -22.78 -1.70 6.30
C GLY A 101 -22.50 -1.76 4.80
N ASP A 102 -23.41 -2.37 4.05
CA ASP A 102 -23.18 -2.66 2.63
C ASP A 102 -22.93 -1.40 1.78
N ARG A 103 -23.55 -0.26 2.11
CA ARG A 103 -23.45 0.97 1.31
C ARG A 103 -22.03 1.59 1.31
N PRO A 104 -21.40 1.92 2.45
CA PRO A 104 -20.02 2.42 2.45
C PRO A 104 -19.01 1.46 1.80
N TRP A 105 -19.20 0.15 1.99
CA TRP A 105 -18.31 -0.85 1.39
C TRP A 105 -18.52 -1.01 -0.13
N ALA A 106 -19.75 -0.96 -0.62
CA ALA A 106 -20.01 -0.91 -2.06
C ALA A 106 -19.35 0.33 -2.67
N GLU A 107 -19.52 1.49 -2.04
CA GLU A 107 -18.88 2.74 -2.46
C GLU A 107 -17.34 2.63 -2.45
N MET A 108 -16.76 1.95 -1.45
CA MET A 108 -15.33 1.66 -1.42
C MET A 108 -14.90 0.83 -2.63
N GLY A 109 -15.66 -0.22 -2.98
CA GLY A 109 -15.38 -1.08 -4.14
C GLY A 109 -15.39 -0.29 -5.45
N ARG A 110 -16.41 0.54 -5.65
CA ARG A 110 -16.53 1.44 -6.80
C ARG A 110 -15.36 2.43 -6.88
N LYS A 111 -15.08 3.16 -5.80
CA LYS A 111 -14.02 4.17 -5.74
C LYS A 111 -12.62 3.58 -5.92
N LEU A 112 -12.38 2.37 -5.39
CA LEU A 112 -11.10 1.68 -5.60
C LEU A 112 -10.94 1.24 -7.07
N ALA A 113 -12.01 0.75 -7.71
CA ALA A 113 -11.97 0.45 -9.14
C ALA A 113 -11.69 1.71 -9.97
N GLU A 114 -12.29 2.85 -9.62
CA GLU A 114 -12.01 4.15 -10.25
C GLU A 114 -10.55 4.58 -10.05
N MET A 115 -9.99 4.41 -8.85
CA MET A 115 -8.57 4.68 -8.58
C MET A 115 -7.67 3.85 -9.48
N HIS A 116 -7.93 2.54 -9.59
CA HIS A 116 -7.14 1.67 -10.44
C HIS A 116 -7.25 2.03 -11.93
N ARG A 117 -8.42 2.49 -12.39
CA ARG A 117 -8.63 2.92 -13.79
C ARG A 117 -8.01 4.27 -14.12
N TYR A 118 -7.56 5.01 -13.11
CA TYR A 118 -6.98 6.33 -13.29
C TYR A 118 -5.79 6.27 -14.25
N THR A 119 -5.86 7.10 -15.28
CA THR A 119 -4.78 7.33 -16.24
C THR A 119 -4.46 8.83 -16.21
N PRO A 120 -3.33 9.22 -15.62
CA PRO A 120 -2.97 10.63 -15.51
C PRO A 120 -2.80 11.30 -16.87
N GLN A 121 -3.25 12.55 -16.95
CA GLN A 121 -3.17 13.34 -18.17
C GLN A 121 -1.80 14.00 -18.29
N GLY A 122 -1.04 13.65 -19.34
CA GLY A 122 0.28 14.23 -19.62
C GLY A 122 1.42 13.42 -19.00
N GLY A 123 2.46 13.19 -19.80
CA GLY A 123 3.66 12.50 -19.35
C GLY A 123 4.49 13.34 -18.38
N HIS A 124 4.97 12.67 -17.33
CA HIS A 124 5.88 13.10 -16.25
C HIS A 124 5.27 14.01 -15.17
N GLY A 125 5.03 13.37 -14.02
CA GLY A 125 4.51 13.95 -12.78
C GLY A 125 3.66 12.97 -11.98
N GLY A 126 3.12 11.92 -12.62
CA GLY A 126 2.25 10.98 -11.91
C GLY A 126 1.59 9.87 -12.73
N THR A 127 2.11 9.46 -13.91
CA THR A 127 1.72 8.24 -14.65
C THR A 127 2.83 7.21 -14.57
N ALA A 128 2.52 5.96 -14.92
CA ALA A 128 3.40 5.22 -15.82
C ALA A 128 3.14 5.68 -17.27
N PRO A 129 3.97 6.55 -17.91
CA PRO A 129 3.91 6.76 -19.35
C PRO A 129 5.29 6.45 -19.97
N THR A 130 5.31 5.35 -20.72
CA THR A 130 6.13 5.02 -21.88
C THR A 130 7.22 6.06 -22.22
N LYS A 131 8.48 5.77 -21.87
CA LYS A 131 9.61 6.45 -22.52
C LYS A 131 9.63 5.99 -23.99
N GLY A 132 9.20 6.86 -24.90
CA GLY A 132 9.41 6.67 -26.34
C GLY A 132 8.38 5.81 -27.08
N GLY A 133 7.14 5.73 -26.61
CA GLY A 133 6.06 5.05 -27.35
C GLY A 133 6.05 3.52 -27.29
N LYS A 134 6.72 2.93 -26.29
CA LYS A 134 6.61 1.50 -25.93
C LYS A 134 5.47 1.25 -24.93
N GLU A 135 5.17 0.01 -24.55
CA GLU A 135 4.06 -0.34 -23.64
C GLU A 135 4.22 0.31 -22.24
N ALA A 136 3.14 0.38 -21.44
CA ALA A 136 3.15 1.02 -20.13
C ALA A 136 3.92 0.18 -19.09
N ASP A 137 4.80 0.82 -18.30
CA ASP A 137 5.71 0.15 -17.37
C ASP A 137 5.09 -0.07 -15.97
N PHE A 138 5.59 -1.08 -15.25
CA PHE A 138 5.29 -1.36 -13.85
C PHE A 138 6.43 -0.87 -12.95
N GLY A 139 6.09 -0.33 -11.78
CA GLY A 139 7.07 0.24 -10.85
C GLY A 139 6.66 1.60 -10.31
N TRP A 140 7.65 2.36 -9.85
CA TRP A 140 7.45 3.68 -9.25
C TRP A 140 8.75 4.48 -9.23
N ASP A 141 8.66 5.80 -9.17
CA ASP A 141 9.84 6.68 -9.25
C ASP A 141 10.78 6.55 -8.04
N ILE A 142 10.26 6.05 -6.92
CA ILE A 142 11.03 5.79 -5.70
C ILE A 142 10.75 4.39 -5.15
N ASN A 143 11.76 3.83 -4.49
CA ASN A 143 11.56 2.68 -3.62
C ASN A 143 10.84 3.14 -2.35
N ASN A 144 9.98 2.26 -1.83
CA ASN A 144 9.27 2.50 -0.58
C ASN A 144 9.39 1.26 0.32
N THR A 145 8.43 1.06 1.22
CA THR A 145 8.45 -0.07 2.15
C THR A 145 7.09 -0.72 2.27
N ILE A 146 7.07 -2.04 2.48
CA ILE A 146 5.89 -2.82 2.85
C ILE A 146 6.06 -3.30 4.30
N GLY A 147 5.45 -2.55 5.24
CA GLY A 147 5.90 -2.59 6.64
C GLY A 147 7.30 -1.99 6.75
N SER A 148 8.28 -2.72 7.32
CA SER A 148 9.68 -2.28 7.41
C SER A 148 10.59 -2.89 6.36
N THR A 149 10.04 -3.72 5.48
CA THR A 149 10.79 -4.36 4.39
C THR A 149 10.89 -3.39 3.21
N PRO A 150 12.09 -3.15 2.64
CA PRO A 150 12.22 -2.36 1.42
C PRO A 150 11.43 -3.00 0.26
N GLN A 151 10.69 -2.18 -0.47
CA GLN A 151 9.96 -2.58 -1.67
C GLN A 151 10.62 -1.90 -2.87
N ILE A 152 11.15 -2.72 -3.78
CA ILE A 152 11.89 -2.28 -4.96
C ILE A 152 10.90 -1.96 -6.08
N ASN A 153 11.01 -0.78 -6.67
CA ASN A 153 10.04 -0.25 -7.63
C ASN A 153 10.70 0.19 -8.95
N ASN A 154 11.88 -0.33 -9.26
CA ASN A 154 12.50 -0.09 -10.56
C ASN A 154 11.50 -0.38 -11.69
N TRP A 155 11.46 0.52 -12.67
CA TRP A 155 10.55 0.41 -13.81
C TRP A 155 10.88 -0.83 -14.66
N THR A 156 9.84 -1.61 -14.99
CA THR A 156 9.91 -2.85 -15.78
C THR A 156 8.77 -2.89 -16.78
N GLU A 157 9.05 -3.23 -18.04
CA GLU A 157 8.03 -3.27 -19.12
C GLU A 157 7.04 -4.43 -18.93
N ASP A 158 7.49 -5.58 -18.41
CA ASP A 158 6.69 -6.80 -18.24
C ASP A 158 6.27 -7.04 -16.78
N TRP A 159 4.98 -7.32 -16.57
CA TRP A 159 4.44 -7.58 -15.23
C TRP A 159 5.01 -8.84 -14.59
N ALA A 160 5.20 -9.90 -15.38
CA ALA A 160 5.66 -11.17 -14.84
C ALA A 160 7.13 -11.07 -14.41
N GLU A 161 7.96 -10.35 -15.17
CA GLU A 161 9.31 -9.98 -14.78
C GLU A 161 9.33 -9.14 -13.51
N PHE A 162 8.55 -8.05 -13.46
CA PHE A 162 8.43 -7.19 -12.27
C PHE A 162 8.05 -8.00 -11.02
N TRP A 163 7.03 -8.85 -11.15
CA TRP A 163 6.53 -9.66 -10.03
C TRP A 163 7.53 -10.74 -9.60
N ALA A 164 8.18 -11.41 -10.55
CA ALA A 164 9.18 -12.43 -10.25
C ALA A 164 10.42 -11.84 -9.57
N GLU A 165 10.95 -10.72 -10.08
CA GLU A 165 12.20 -10.15 -9.60
C GLU A 165 11.99 -9.27 -8.36
N HIS A 166 11.17 -8.23 -8.48
CA HIS A 166 11.08 -7.14 -7.50
C HIS A 166 10.09 -7.41 -6.37
N ARG A 167 9.24 -8.42 -6.51
CA ARG A 167 8.32 -8.87 -5.46
C ARG A 167 8.76 -10.22 -4.89
N ILE A 168 8.41 -11.32 -5.55
CA ILE A 168 8.63 -12.67 -5.00
C ILE A 168 10.11 -12.98 -4.81
N GLY A 169 10.95 -12.71 -5.81
CA GLY A 169 12.40 -12.96 -5.78
C GLY A 169 13.10 -12.19 -4.67
N TYR A 170 12.78 -10.90 -4.53
CA TYR A 170 13.30 -10.08 -3.44
C TYR A 170 12.93 -10.65 -2.05
N GLN A 171 11.65 -10.97 -1.83
CA GLN A 171 11.19 -11.49 -0.55
C GLN A 171 11.80 -12.86 -0.21
N LEU A 172 11.95 -13.76 -1.19
CA LEU A 172 12.62 -15.06 -1.00
C LEU A 172 14.10 -14.90 -0.68
N LYS A 173 14.81 -13.99 -1.37
CA LYS A 173 16.22 -13.69 -1.10
C LYS A 173 16.41 -13.13 0.30
N LEU A 174 15.52 -12.23 0.74
CA LEU A 174 15.52 -11.71 2.10
C LEU A 174 15.20 -12.82 3.12
N GLY A 175 14.20 -13.65 2.85
CA GLY A 175 13.82 -14.76 3.72
C GLY A 175 14.94 -15.76 3.94
N LYS A 176 15.65 -16.14 2.87
CA LYS A 176 16.83 -17.00 2.97
C LYS A 176 17.92 -16.40 3.86
N ARG A 177 18.16 -15.09 3.78
CA ARG A 177 19.11 -14.39 4.66
C ARG A 177 18.67 -14.36 6.12
N ARG A 178 17.36 -14.42 6.38
CA ARG A 178 16.76 -14.50 7.72
C ARG A 178 16.60 -15.94 8.23
N GLY A 179 17.16 -16.93 7.53
CA GLY A 179 17.13 -18.34 7.93
C GLY A 179 15.91 -19.13 7.43
N GLY A 180 15.09 -18.54 6.57
CA GLY A 180 13.92 -19.20 6.00
C GLY A 180 14.27 -20.28 4.98
N ASN A 181 13.50 -21.36 4.97
CA ASN A 181 13.66 -22.48 4.05
C ASN A 181 12.51 -22.57 3.04
N PHE A 182 12.79 -22.31 1.76
CA PHE A 182 11.83 -22.39 0.65
C PHE A 182 12.35 -23.29 -0.46
N PRO A 183 12.25 -24.64 -0.34
CA PRO A 183 12.94 -25.58 -1.22
C PRO A 183 12.59 -25.47 -2.70
N ARG A 184 11.38 -25.01 -3.03
CA ARG A 184 10.89 -24.86 -4.42
C ARG A 184 10.92 -23.42 -4.91
N SER A 185 11.65 -22.53 -4.24
CA SER A 185 11.76 -21.11 -4.58
C SER A 185 12.26 -20.87 -6.02
N GLU A 186 13.33 -21.56 -6.42
CA GLU A 186 13.88 -21.44 -7.79
C GLU A 186 12.90 -21.97 -8.85
N THR A 187 12.23 -23.10 -8.56
CA THR A 187 11.18 -23.64 -9.43
C THR A 187 10.02 -22.66 -9.58
N LEU A 188 9.60 -22.02 -8.48
CA LEU A 188 8.55 -21.00 -8.50
C LEU A 188 8.97 -19.80 -9.36
N LEU A 189 10.16 -19.23 -9.13
CA LEU A 189 10.62 -18.06 -9.88
C LEU A 189 10.68 -18.33 -11.38
N THR A 190 11.11 -19.54 -11.76
CA THR A 190 11.11 -19.98 -13.17
C THR A 190 9.70 -20.18 -13.73
N ALA A 191 8.72 -20.52 -12.89
CA ALA A 191 7.34 -20.76 -13.30
C ALA A 191 6.50 -19.48 -13.44
N ILE A 192 6.83 -18.40 -12.72
CA ILE A 192 6.04 -17.15 -12.71
C ILE A 192 5.79 -16.59 -14.12
N PRO A 193 6.81 -16.44 -15.01
CA PRO A 193 6.58 -15.97 -16.37
C PRO A 193 5.55 -16.79 -17.15
N LYS A 194 5.56 -18.12 -16.95
CA LYS A 194 4.59 -19.02 -17.59
C LYS A 194 3.20 -18.95 -16.94
N LEU A 195 3.13 -18.75 -15.63
CA LEU A 195 1.86 -18.63 -14.90
C LEU A 195 1.09 -17.34 -15.26
N LEU A 196 1.82 -16.30 -15.67
CA LEU A 196 1.28 -15.01 -16.10
C LEU A 196 1.31 -14.86 -17.63
N GLU A 197 1.66 -15.91 -18.38
CA GLU A 197 1.72 -15.88 -19.83
C GLU A 197 0.35 -15.51 -20.44
N GLY A 198 0.36 -14.57 -21.38
CA GLY A 198 -0.85 -14.07 -22.03
C GLY A 198 -1.71 -13.15 -21.16
N TYR A 199 -1.34 -12.91 -19.90
CA TYR A 199 -1.99 -11.95 -19.03
C TYR A 199 -1.22 -10.63 -19.02
N LYS A 200 -1.77 -9.60 -19.68
CA LYS A 200 -1.18 -8.27 -19.80
C LYS A 200 -2.03 -7.24 -19.03
N PRO A 201 -1.86 -7.11 -17.71
CA PRO A 201 -2.64 -6.14 -16.95
C PRO A 201 -2.26 -4.72 -17.35
N GLN A 202 -3.23 -3.81 -17.29
CA GLN A 202 -2.94 -2.39 -17.34
C GLN A 202 -2.26 -1.96 -16.02
N PRO A 203 -1.11 -1.26 -16.06
CA PRO A 203 -0.54 -0.66 -14.86
C PRO A 203 -1.55 0.27 -14.18
N SER A 204 -1.87 -0.05 -12.93
CA SER A 204 -2.83 0.65 -12.08
C SER A 204 -2.10 1.19 -10.86
N LEU A 205 -2.47 2.39 -10.40
CA LEU A 205 -1.96 2.90 -9.12
C LEU A 205 -2.56 2.05 -8.01
N VAL A 206 -1.77 1.15 -7.41
CA VAL A 206 -2.24 0.26 -6.34
C VAL A 206 -1.93 0.84 -4.97
N HIS A 207 -2.75 0.50 -3.98
CA HIS A 207 -2.46 0.74 -2.57
C HIS A 207 -1.24 -0.04 -2.11
N GLY A 208 -1.11 -1.30 -2.53
CA GLY A 208 0.05 -2.16 -2.29
C GLY A 208 0.09 -2.83 -0.91
N ASP A 209 -0.75 -2.40 0.03
CA ASP A 209 -0.95 -3.04 1.35
C ASP A 209 -2.41 -2.99 1.82
N LEU A 210 -3.37 -3.30 0.94
CA LEU A 210 -4.80 -3.10 1.23
C LEU A 210 -5.42 -4.30 1.97
N TRP A 211 -5.49 -4.22 3.29
CA TRP A 211 -6.17 -5.21 4.15
C TRP A 211 -7.05 -4.52 5.20
N GLY A 212 -7.74 -5.30 6.04
CA GLY A 212 -8.71 -4.76 7.01
C GLY A 212 -8.16 -3.75 8.01
N GLY A 213 -6.84 -3.76 8.25
CA GLY A 213 -6.17 -2.76 9.08
C GLY A 213 -5.95 -1.41 8.40
N ASN A 214 -6.03 -1.34 7.07
CA ASN A 214 -5.69 -0.18 6.23
C ASN A 214 -6.90 0.38 5.46
N ALA A 215 -8.11 -0.04 5.85
CA ALA A 215 -9.37 0.43 5.28
C ALA A 215 -10.39 0.66 6.39
N ALA A 216 -11.11 1.78 6.32
CA ALA A 216 -12.13 2.13 7.30
C ALA A 216 -13.26 2.95 6.67
N VAL A 217 -14.22 3.33 7.52
CA VAL A 217 -15.29 4.25 7.18
C VAL A 217 -15.27 5.37 8.22
N THR A 218 -15.30 6.63 7.77
CA THR A 218 -15.39 7.79 8.66
C THR A 218 -16.74 7.83 9.37
N GLU A 219 -16.87 8.60 10.45
CA GLU A 219 -18.15 8.77 11.15
C GLU A 219 -19.29 9.25 10.22
N GLU A 220 -18.96 10.02 9.18
CA GLU A 220 -19.89 10.51 8.15
C GLU A 220 -20.26 9.44 7.10
N GLY A 221 -19.66 8.26 7.16
CA GLY A 221 -19.92 7.15 6.24
C GLY A 221 -19.07 7.16 4.97
N GLU A 222 -18.00 7.95 4.90
CA GLU A 222 -17.09 7.97 3.76
C GLU A 222 -16.06 6.82 3.84
N PRO A 223 -15.91 5.98 2.80
CA PRO A 223 -14.87 4.95 2.79
C PRO A 223 -13.48 5.55 2.59
N VAL A 224 -12.53 5.13 3.42
CA VAL A 224 -11.15 5.63 3.42
C VAL A 224 -10.15 4.48 3.46
N ILE A 225 -9.04 4.64 2.72
CA ILE A 225 -7.87 3.77 2.78
C ILE A 225 -6.65 4.57 3.23
N PHE A 226 -5.70 3.93 3.89
CA PHE A 226 -4.54 4.58 4.49
C PHE A 226 -3.37 3.60 4.66
N ASP A 227 -2.18 4.14 4.93
CA ASP A 227 -0.93 3.41 5.10
C ASP A 227 -0.49 2.64 3.83
N PRO A 228 -0.35 3.34 2.68
CA PRO A 228 -0.06 2.68 1.42
C PRO A 228 1.41 2.25 1.25
N ALA A 229 1.61 1.23 0.44
CA ALA A 229 2.89 0.80 -0.13
C ALA A 229 2.83 0.90 -1.66
N THR A 230 2.54 2.10 -2.16
CA THR A 230 2.13 2.42 -3.54
C THR A 230 3.15 2.05 -4.62
N TYR A 231 2.65 1.65 -5.79
CA TYR A 231 3.37 1.56 -7.06
C TYR A 231 2.36 1.42 -8.22
N TRP A 232 2.83 1.47 -9.46
CA TRP A 232 2.07 1.08 -10.65
C TRP A 232 2.20 -0.43 -10.86
N GLY A 233 1.11 -1.17 -10.67
CA GLY A 233 1.08 -2.63 -10.68
C GLY A 233 -0.21 -3.20 -11.27
N ASP A 234 -0.36 -4.51 -11.21
CA ASP A 234 -1.66 -5.13 -11.46
C ASP A 234 -2.64 -4.81 -10.31
N ARG A 235 -3.81 -4.25 -10.64
CA ARG A 235 -4.91 -3.98 -9.70
C ARG A 235 -5.34 -5.19 -8.87
N GLU A 236 -5.14 -6.41 -9.37
CA GLU A 236 -5.53 -7.63 -8.67
C GLU A 236 -4.72 -7.86 -7.39
N VAL A 237 -3.55 -7.21 -7.21
CA VAL A 237 -2.74 -7.34 -5.99
C VAL A 237 -3.45 -6.77 -4.76
N ASP A 238 -4.14 -5.63 -4.92
CA ASP A 238 -4.90 -5.01 -3.83
C ASP A 238 -6.08 -5.90 -3.44
N LEU A 239 -6.84 -6.39 -4.42
CA LEU A 239 -7.97 -7.27 -4.14
C LEU A 239 -7.53 -8.59 -3.48
N ALA A 240 -6.43 -9.17 -3.94
CA ALA A 240 -5.89 -10.37 -3.36
C ALA A 240 -5.59 -10.16 -1.86
N MET A 241 -4.96 -9.02 -1.53
CA MET A 241 -4.62 -8.67 -0.15
C MET A 241 -5.87 -8.45 0.71
N THR A 242 -6.94 -7.86 0.18
CA THR A 242 -8.20 -7.71 0.94
C THR A 242 -8.79 -9.05 1.36
N GLU A 243 -8.57 -10.12 0.58
CA GLU A 243 -9.05 -11.48 0.85
C GLU A 243 -8.15 -12.29 1.80
N LEU A 244 -6.93 -11.81 2.10
CA LEU A 244 -5.94 -12.60 2.83
C LEU A 244 -6.22 -12.70 4.33
N PHE A 245 -6.68 -11.60 4.95
CA PHE A 245 -6.87 -11.49 6.40
C PHE A 245 -8.32 -11.16 6.78
N GLY A 246 -9.23 -12.10 6.49
CA GLY A 246 -10.63 -12.03 6.92
C GLY A 246 -11.61 -11.51 5.87
N GLY A 247 -11.13 -10.86 4.80
CA GLY A 247 -11.97 -10.39 3.71
C GLY A 247 -12.68 -9.06 4.01
N PHE A 248 -12.98 -8.30 2.97
CA PHE A 248 -13.95 -7.21 3.03
C PHE A 248 -15.38 -7.72 2.88
N SER A 249 -16.37 -6.83 2.99
CA SER A 249 -17.77 -7.22 2.83
C SER A 249 -18.07 -7.68 1.39
N GLY A 250 -19.07 -8.54 1.23
CA GLY A 250 -19.51 -8.97 -0.11
C GLY A 250 -19.95 -7.80 -1.01
N ALA A 251 -20.42 -6.70 -0.43
CA ALA A 251 -20.82 -5.50 -1.17
C ALA A 251 -19.63 -4.81 -1.84
N PHE A 252 -18.46 -4.80 -1.19
CA PHE A 252 -17.21 -4.29 -1.77
C PHE A 252 -16.84 -5.04 -3.05
N TYR A 253 -16.75 -6.37 -2.98
CA TYR A 253 -16.33 -7.17 -4.13
C TYR A 253 -17.32 -7.10 -5.30
N ARG A 254 -18.64 -7.13 -5.00
CA ARG A 254 -19.66 -6.97 -6.04
C ARG A 254 -19.54 -5.63 -6.75
N SER A 255 -19.45 -4.54 -6.00
CA SER A 255 -19.41 -3.20 -6.59
C SER A 255 -18.11 -2.91 -7.34
N TYR A 256 -16.97 -3.40 -6.83
CA TYR A 256 -15.72 -3.34 -7.58
C TYR A 256 -15.86 -4.08 -8.91
N ASN A 257 -16.35 -5.32 -8.89
CA ASN A 257 -16.45 -6.16 -10.09
C ASN A 257 -17.50 -5.65 -11.10
N GLU A 258 -18.56 -4.98 -10.64
CA GLU A 258 -19.52 -4.25 -11.50
C GLU A 258 -18.85 -3.06 -12.20
N THR A 259 -17.92 -2.38 -11.54
CA THR A 259 -17.21 -1.20 -12.06
C THR A 259 -16.04 -1.56 -12.97
N TRP A 260 -15.28 -2.59 -12.60
CA TRP A 260 -14.19 -3.14 -13.39
C TRP A 260 -14.04 -4.66 -13.15
N PRO A 261 -14.66 -5.50 -14.02
CA PRO A 261 -14.66 -6.94 -13.86
C PRO A 261 -13.25 -7.53 -13.76
N LEU A 262 -13.06 -8.48 -12.85
CA LEU A 262 -11.81 -9.24 -12.75
C LEU A 262 -11.67 -10.23 -13.90
N ASP A 263 -10.42 -10.48 -14.30
CA ASP A 263 -10.12 -11.45 -15.33
C ASP A 263 -10.35 -12.87 -14.80
N SER A 264 -10.76 -13.79 -15.69
CA SER A 264 -11.15 -15.17 -15.32
C SER A 264 -10.06 -15.97 -14.60
N GLY A 265 -8.79 -15.59 -14.77
CA GLY A 265 -7.63 -16.20 -14.09
C GLY A 265 -7.40 -15.76 -12.65
N TYR A 266 -8.17 -14.80 -12.12
CA TYR A 266 -7.92 -14.17 -10.82
C TYR A 266 -7.78 -15.17 -9.67
N GLN A 267 -8.60 -16.22 -9.62
CA GLN A 267 -8.54 -17.18 -8.50
C GLN A 267 -7.19 -17.90 -8.40
N LYS A 268 -6.47 -18.06 -9.51
CA LYS A 268 -5.10 -18.60 -9.51
C LYS A 268 -4.09 -17.51 -9.15
N ARG A 269 -4.16 -16.35 -9.79
CA ARG A 269 -3.24 -15.23 -9.56
C ARG A 269 -3.30 -14.68 -8.13
N LYS A 270 -4.48 -14.66 -7.51
CA LYS A 270 -4.67 -14.32 -6.09
C LYS A 270 -3.73 -15.09 -5.15
N ILE A 271 -3.51 -16.39 -5.39
CA ILE A 271 -2.62 -17.19 -4.55
C ILE A 271 -1.17 -16.73 -4.72
N LEU A 272 -0.76 -16.45 -5.97
CA LEU A 272 0.56 -15.89 -6.28
C LEU A 272 0.75 -14.49 -5.68
N TYR A 273 -0.28 -13.64 -5.73
CA TYR A 273 -0.24 -12.29 -5.18
C TYR A 273 -0.18 -12.31 -3.65
N ASN A 274 -0.98 -13.14 -3.00
CA ASN A 274 -0.93 -13.29 -1.54
C ASN A 274 0.36 -13.94 -1.04
N LEU A 275 1.06 -14.73 -1.86
CA LEU A 275 2.35 -15.29 -1.47
C LEU A 275 3.37 -14.17 -1.18
N TYR A 276 3.32 -13.04 -1.91
CA TYR A 276 4.19 -11.89 -1.64
C TYR A 276 4.03 -11.38 -0.20
N HIS A 277 2.78 -11.19 0.25
CA HIS A 277 2.49 -10.71 1.60
C HIS A 277 2.85 -11.75 2.66
N ILE A 278 2.61 -13.05 2.41
CA ILE A 278 3.00 -14.11 3.35
C ILE A 278 4.52 -14.22 3.48
N LEU A 279 5.28 -14.09 2.39
CA LEU A 279 6.73 -14.02 2.46
C LEU A 279 7.20 -12.76 3.21
N ASN A 280 6.53 -11.62 3.01
CA ASN A 280 6.82 -10.41 3.78
C ASN A 280 6.54 -10.59 5.28
N HIS A 281 5.42 -11.23 5.64
CA HIS A 281 5.09 -11.55 7.03
C HIS A 281 6.09 -12.52 7.65
N PHE A 282 6.55 -13.53 6.90
CA PHE A 282 7.67 -14.36 7.33
C PHE A 282 8.92 -13.50 7.58
N ASN A 283 9.25 -12.59 6.68
CA ASN A 283 10.40 -11.72 6.87
C ASN A 283 10.26 -10.91 8.16
N LEU A 284 9.11 -10.26 8.38
CA LEU A 284 8.89 -9.39 9.54
C LEU A 284 8.75 -10.14 10.87
N PHE A 285 8.11 -11.32 10.87
CA PHE A 285 7.63 -11.98 12.09
C PHE A 285 8.09 -13.44 12.24
N GLY A 286 8.62 -14.05 11.18
CA GLY A 286 9.09 -15.44 11.16
C GLY A 286 7.97 -16.46 11.41
N GLY A 287 8.32 -17.56 12.06
CA GLY A 287 7.35 -18.53 12.59
C GLY A 287 6.49 -19.22 11.52
N GLY A 288 5.18 -19.34 11.81
CA GLY A 288 4.23 -20.13 11.01
C GLY A 288 4.08 -19.70 9.55
N TYR A 289 4.49 -18.46 9.22
CA TYR A 289 4.45 -17.94 7.85
C TYR A 289 5.39 -18.69 6.89
N GLU A 290 6.45 -19.34 7.38
CA GLU A 290 7.30 -20.19 6.52
C GLU A 290 6.51 -21.40 5.98
N SER A 291 5.80 -22.10 6.86
CA SER A 291 4.98 -23.26 6.50
C SER A 291 3.87 -22.85 5.53
N GLN A 292 3.20 -21.73 5.83
CA GLN A 292 2.15 -21.19 4.96
C GLN A 292 2.69 -20.81 3.58
N ALA A 293 3.84 -20.13 3.49
CA ALA A 293 4.48 -19.80 2.22
C ALA A 293 4.79 -21.07 1.42
N ASN A 294 5.39 -22.08 2.04
CA ASN A 294 5.69 -23.35 1.36
C ASN A 294 4.44 -24.08 0.86
N GLN A 295 3.34 -24.07 1.62
CA GLN A 295 2.06 -24.63 1.17
C GLN A 295 1.52 -23.87 -0.06
N MET A 296 1.59 -22.54 -0.04
CA MET A 296 1.17 -21.71 -1.17
C MET A 296 2.05 -21.94 -2.40
N ILE A 297 3.38 -22.00 -2.25
CA ILE A 297 4.32 -22.34 -3.32
C ILE A 297 3.94 -23.69 -3.96
N ASN A 298 3.66 -24.71 -3.14
CA ASN A 298 3.26 -26.02 -3.64
C ASN A 298 1.94 -25.98 -4.41
N ARG A 299 0.96 -25.21 -3.94
CA ARG A 299 -0.34 -25.03 -4.62
C ARG A 299 -0.23 -24.26 -5.93
N ILE A 300 0.70 -23.31 -6.01
CA ILE A 300 0.96 -22.56 -7.26
C ILE A 300 1.62 -23.47 -8.31
N LEU A 301 2.44 -24.42 -7.86
CA LEU A 301 3.22 -25.32 -8.72
C LEU A 301 2.54 -26.68 -8.99
N SER A 302 1.31 -26.89 -8.53
CA SER A 302 0.50 -28.09 -8.80
C SER A 302 -0.41 -27.87 -10.00
#